data_AF-A0A932CLL9-F1
#
_entry.id   AF-A0A932CLL9-F1
#
_cell.length_a   1.000
_cell.length_b   1.000
_cell.length_c   1.000
_cell.angle_alpha   90.00
_cell.angle_beta   90.00
_cell.angle_gamma   90.00
#
_symmetry.space_group_name_H-M   'P 1'
#
loop_
_entity.id
_entity.type
_entity.pdbx_description
1 polymer ?
#
loop_
_entity_poly.entity_id
_entity_poly.type
_entity_poly.pdbx_seq_one_letter_code
_entity_poly.pdbx_strand_id
1 'polypeptide(L)'
;MRLREEMIEYLSKVLMDGLVKGGYIELKGKKEEVEGRIRTVIREDLLVEDRLNEEVREILRAYAHEIDRGEIDYMKMFNLVKSKLVKERGLIL
;
A
#
# COMPACT_ATOMS: atom_id res chain seq x y z
N MET A 1 4.42 2.36 -2.94
CA MET A 1 5.64 3.20 -2.68
C MET A 1 6.37 2.62 -1.47
N ARG A 2 7.70 2.59 -1.40
CA ARG A 2 8.38 2.10 -0.18
C ARG A 2 8.43 3.20 0.88
N LEU A 3 7.59 3.08 1.90
CA LEU A 3 7.72 3.88 3.12
C LEU A 3 8.96 3.41 3.90
N ARG A 4 9.70 4.36 4.48
CA ARG A 4 10.82 4.04 5.38
C ARG A 4 10.28 3.49 6.70
N GLU A 5 11.03 2.60 7.33
CA GLU A 5 10.64 1.97 8.59
C GLU A 5 10.35 3.00 9.69
N GLU A 6 11.21 4.00 9.83
CA GLU A 6 11.04 5.12 10.77
C GLU A 6 9.72 5.88 10.56
N MET A 7 9.27 5.96 9.31
CA MET A 7 8.01 6.61 8.97
C MET A 7 6.80 5.77 9.37
N ILE A 8 6.89 4.45 9.22
CA ILE A 8 5.85 3.50 9.67
C ILE A 8 5.75 3.56 11.20
N GLU A 9 6.87 3.60 11.92
CA GLU A 9 6.89 3.77 13.37
C GLU A 9 6.24 5.10 13.81
N TYR A 10 6.63 6.20 13.16
CA TYR A 10 6.06 7.51 13.44
C TYR A 10 4.55 7.54 13.19
N LEU A 11 4.10 7.05 12.04
CA LEU A 11 2.68 6.98 11.68
C LEU A 11 1.89 6.14 12.67
N SER A 12 2.45 5.02 13.11
CA SER A 12 1.78 4.13 14.06
C SER A 12 1.52 4.82 15.40
N LYS A 13 2.49 5.60 15.89
CA LYS A 13 2.33 6.40 17.12
C LYS A 13 1.26 7.48 16.96
N VAL A 14 1.31 8.22 15.86
CA VAL A 14 0.34 9.30 15.57
C VAL A 14 -1.08 8.74 15.44
N LEU A 15 -1.25 7.62 14.75
CA LEU A 15 -2.54 6.95 14.60
C LEU A 15 -3.07 6.44 15.93
N MET A 16 -2.24 5.79 16.74
CA MET A 16 -2.62 5.34 18.09
C MET A 16 -3.12 6.52 18.91
N ASP A 17 -2.33 7.60 18.99
CA ASP A 17 -2.69 8.78 19.77
C ASP A 17 -3.98 9.44 19.27
N GLY A 18 -4.19 9.48 17.95
CA GLY A 18 -5.42 9.98 17.35
C GLY A 18 -6.65 9.13 17.72
N LEU A 19 -6.53 7.80 17.66
CA LEU A 19 -7.61 6.88 17.99
C LEU A 19 -8.03 6.97 19.46
N VAL A 20 -7.07 7.11 20.38
CA VAL A 20 -7.34 7.26 21.81
C VAL A 20 -7.91 8.64 22.12
N LYS A 21 -7.31 9.72 21.60
CA LYS A 21 -7.81 11.08 21.82
C LYS A 21 -9.22 11.28 21.26
N GLY A 22 -9.54 10.61 20.14
CA GLY A 22 -10.86 10.62 19.55
C GLY A 22 -11.90 9.75 20.27
N GLY A 23 -11.50 8.96 21.27
CA GLY A 23 -12.40 8.05 21.99
C GLY A 23 -12.91 6.87 21.16
N TYR A 24 -12.29 6.58 20.01
CA TYR A 24 -12.68 5.48 19.13
C TYR A 24 -12.25 4.12 19.67
N ILE A 25 -11.21 4.10 20.50
CA ILE A 25 -10.67 2.89 21.13
C ILE A 25 -10.42 3.13 22.60
N GLU A 26 -10.59 2.08 23.40
CA GLU A 26 -10.16 2.03 24.79
C GLU A 26 -8.95 1.10 24.89
N LEU A 27 -7.83 1.61 25.41
CA LEU A 27 -6.62 0.81 25.58
C LEU A 27 -6.76 -0.13 26.78
N LYS A 28 -6.85 -1.43 26.49
CA LYS A 28 -6.77 -2.49 27.49
C LYS A 28 -5.40 -3.15 27.40
N GLY A 29 -4.40 -2.56 28.05
CA GLY A 29 -3.03 -3.07 28.09
C GLY A 29 -1.95 -2.03 27.78
N LYS A 30 -0.79 -2.50 27.33
CA LYS A 30 0.36 -1.65 27.01
C LYS A 30 0.17 -0.97 25.65
N LYS A 31 0.45 0.34 25.60
CA LYS A 31 0.35 1.15 24.39
C LYS A 31 1.24 0.61 23.27
N GLU A 32 2.42 0.12 23.61
CA GLU A 32 3.42 -0.40 22.69
C GLU A 32 2.93 -1.63 21.91
N GLU A 33 2.05 -2.45 22.51
CA GLU A 33 1.47 -3.61 21.83
C GLU A 33 0.49 -3.20 20.73
N VAL A 34 -0.31 -2.17 20.99
CA VAL A 34 -1.27 -1.63 20.01
C VAL A 34 -0.53 -0.92 18.89
N GLU A 35 0.48 -0.11 19.21
CA GLU A 35 1.38 0.47 18.20
C GLU A 35 2.06 -0.60 17.34
N GLY A 36 2.50 -1.70 17.97
CA GLY A 36 3.05 -2.86 17.27
C GLY A 36 2.07 -3.47 16.26
N ARG A 37 0.80 -3.62 16.64
CA ARG A 37 -0.25 -4.10 15.73
C ARG A 37 -0.51 -3.14 14.57
N ILE A 38 -0.56 -1.84 14.85
CA ILE A 38 -0.73 -0.81 13.79
C ILE A 38 0.43 -0.89 12.79
N ARG A 39 1.68 -1.03 13.26
CA ARG A 39 2.83 -1.22 12.36
C ARG A 39 2.69 -2.46 11.48
N THR A 40 2.27 -3.58 12.06
CA THR A 40 2.07 -4.83 11.30
C THR A 40 1.01 -4.64 10.22
N VAL A 41 -0.14 -4.04 10.56
CA VAL A 41 -1.22 -3.78 9.59
C VAL A 41 -0.73 -2.87 8.45
N ILE A 42 -0.03 -1.77 8.76
CA ILE A 42 0.54 -0.88 7.74
C ILE A 42 1.50 -1.65 6.83
N ARG A 43 2.37 -2.49 7.40
CA ARG A 43 3.32 -3.29 6.59
C ARG A 43 2.61 -4.30 5.72
N GLU A 44 1.60 -4.98 6.23
CA GLU A 44 0.81 -5.96 5.45
C GLU A 44 0.13 -5.27 4.27
N ASP A 45 -0.45 -4.09 4.48
CA ASP A 45 -1.09 -3.31 3.43
C ASP A 45 -0.09 -2.87 2.34
N LEU A 46 1.07 -2.35 2.74
CA LEU A 46 2.15 -2.02 1.81
C LEU A 46 2.64 -3.23 1.01
N LEU A 47 2.70 -4.41 1.62
CA LEU A 47 3.08 -5.64 0.93
C LEU A 47 2.04 -6.05 -0.12
N VAL A 48 0.76 -5.83 0.15
CA VAL A 48 -0.31 -6.04 -0.85
C VAL A 48 -0.13 -5.08 -2.02
N GLU A 49 0.14 -3.80 -1.76
CA GLU A 49 0.42 -2.82 -2.82
C GLU A 49 1.68 -3.19 -3.63
N ASP A 50 2.75 -3.62 -2.97
CA ASP A 50 4.00 -4.01 -3.65
C ASP A 50 3.80 -5.24 -4.55
N ARG A 51 3.05 -6.26 -4.10
CA ARG A 51 2.70 -7.42 -4.93
C ARG A 51 1.86 -7.02 -6.14
N LEU A 52 0.87 -6.15 -5.93
CA LEU A 52 0.04 -5.61 -7.01
C LEU A 52 0.90 -4.87 -8.04
N ASN A 53 1.82 -4.02 -7.60
CA ASN A 53 2.71 -3.28 -8.48
C ASN A 53 3.64 -4.21 -9.27
N GLU A 54 4.15 -5.29 -8.67
CA GLU A 54 4.98 -6.26 -9.38
C GLU A 54 4.19 -7.01 -10.46
N GLU A 55 2.97 -7.43 -10.14
CA GLU A 55 2.08 -8.09 -11.10
C GLU A 55 1.72 -7.17 -12.28
N VAL A 56 1.47 -5.88 -12.03
CA VAL A 56 1.27 -4.89 -13.10
C VAL A 56 2.50 -4.84 -14.00
N ARG A 57 3.72 -4.84 -13.44
CA ARG A 57 4.96 -4.86 -14.25
C ARG A 57 5.07 -6.13 -15.07
N GLU A 58 4.76 -7.30 -14.51
CA GLU A 58 4.77 -8.57 -15.23
C GLU A 58 3.81 -8.56 -16.43
N ILE A 59 2.59 -8.03 -16.25
CA ILE A 59 1.64 -7.86 -17.35
C ILE A 59 2.23 -6.93 -18.43
N LEU A 60 2.81 -5.81 -18.04
CA LEU A 60 3.38 -4.85 -18.99
C LEU A 60 4.63 -5.38 -19.71
N ARG A 61 5.36 -6.36 -19.15
CA ARG A 61 6.49 -7.00 -19.86
C ARG A 61 6.04 -7.67 -21.16
N ALA A 62 4.81 -8.18 -21.22
CA ALA A 62 4.26 -8.75 -22.45
C ALA A 62 4.08 -7.69 -23.56
N TYR A 63 3.97 -6.42 -23.20
CA TYR A 63 3.78 -5.28 -24.09
C TYR A 63 5.07 -4.45 -24.30
N ALA A 64 6.22 -4.93 -23.82
CA ALA A 64 7.48 -4.19 -23.85
C ALA A 64 7.86 -3.70 -25.27
N HIS A 65 7.65 -4.54 -26.29
CA HIS A 65 7.93 -4.16 -27.68
C HIS A 65 7.08 -3.00 -28.21
N GLU A 66 5.82 -2.88 -27.78
CA GLU A 66 4.92 -1.79 -28.20
C GLU A 66 5.23 -0.49 -27.44
N ILE A 67 5.65 -0.63 -26.17
CA ILE A 67 6.13 0.48 -25.35
C ILE A 67 7.44 1.03 -25.93
N ASP A 68 8.39 0.17 -26.31
CA ASP A 68 9.68 0.56 -26.88
C ASP A 68 9.54 1.26 -28.24
N ARG A 69 8.53 0.89 -29.02
CA ARG A 69 8.18 1.59 -30.28
C ARG A 69 7.51 2.94 -30.05
N GLY A 70 7.19 3.30 -28.80
CA GLY A 70 6.51 4.54 -28.45
C GLY A 70 5.03 4.56 -28.80
N GLU A 71 4.45 3.42 -29.17
CA GLU A 71 3.03 3.28 -29.49
C GLU A 71 2.16 3.35 -28.21
N ILE A 72 2.76 3.02 -27.06
CA ILE A 72 2.08 2.92 -25.77
C ILE A 72 2.87 3.67 -24.68
N ASP A 73 2.20 4.57 -23.95
CA ASP A 73 2.74 5.22 -22.76
C ASP A 73 2.70 4.25 -21.56
N TYR A 74 3.90 3.86 -21.11
CA TYR A 74 4.07 2.95 -19.97
C TYR A 74 3.34 3.41 -18.70
N MET A 75 3.45 4.70 -18.36
CA MET A 75 2.86 5.22 -17.11
C MET A 75 1.34 5.22 -17.18
N LYS A 76 0.77 5.55 -18.33
CA LYS A 76 -0.69 5.45 -18.54
C LYS A 76 -1.15 4.01 -18.43
N MET A 77 -0.48 3.06 -19.09
CA MET A 77 -0.87 1.65 -19.03
C MET A 77 -0.68 1.05 -17.65
N PHE A 78 0.39 1.40 -16.94
CA PHE A 78 0.59 1.01 -15.55
C PHE A 78 -0.60 1.41 -14.67
N ASN A 79 -1.03 2.67 -14.76
CA ASN A 79 -2.17 3.16 -13.99
C ASN A 79 -3.50 2.49 -14.37
N LEU A 80 -3.71 2.21 -15.67
CA LEU A 80 -4.92 1.54 -16.16
C LEU A 80 -5.00 0.09 -15.66
N VAL A 81 -3.91 -0.67 -15.81
CA VAL A 81 -3.84 -2.07 -15.36
C VAL A 81 -3.93 -2.15 -13.84
N LYS A 82 -3.21 -1.28 -13.11
CA LYS A 82 -3.32 -1.18 -11.66
C LYS A 82 -4.77 -0.92 -11.22
N SER A 83 -5.44 0.06 -11.82
CA SER A 83 -6.83 0.39 -11.49
C SER A 83 -7.81 -0.76 -11.77
N LYS A 84 -7.57 -1.53 -12.83
CA LYS A 84 -8.37 -2.71 -13.16
C LYS A 84 -8.19 -3.81 -12.12
N LEU A 85 -6.95 -4.15 -11.78
CA LEU A 85 -6.64 -5.18 -10.78
C LEU A 85 -7.16 -4.81 -9.38
N VAL A 86 -7.09 -3.54 -9.00
CA VAL A 86 -7.66 -3.03 -7.73
C VAL A 86 -9.15 -3.31 -7.66
N LYS A 87 -9.90 -3.00 -8.73
CA LYS A 87 -11.34 -3.24 -8.80
C LYS A 87 -11.68 -4.73 -8.80
N GLU A 88 -10.95 -5.54 -9.55
CA GLU A 88 -11.18 -6.99 -9.63
C GLU A 88 -10.96 -7.70 -8.29
N ARG A 89 -9.99 -7.20 -7.49
CA ARG A 89 -9.65 -7.78 -6.18
C ARG A 89 -10.34 -7.11 -5.01
N GLY A 90 -11.17 -6.08 -5.26
CA GLY A 90 -11.83 -5.32 -4.20
C GLY A 90 -10.84 -4.63 -3.25
N LEU A 91 -9.65 -4.27 -3.73
CA LEU A 91 -8.66 -3.54 -2.94
C LEU A 91 -9.07 -2.08 -2.80
N ILE A 92 -8.72 -1.48 -1.67
CA ILE A 92 -8.86 -0.05 -1.42
C ILE A 92 -7.43 0.49 -1.33
N LEU A 93 -7.09 1.44 -2.21
CA LEU A 93 -5.79 2.13 -2.25
C LEU A 93 -5.99 3.62 -1.96
#